data_AF-A0A2V7E3A7-F1
#
_entry.id   AF-A0A2V7E3A7-F1
#
_cell.length_a   1.000
_cell.length_b   1.000
_cell.length_c   1.000
_cell.angle_alpha   90.00
_cell.angle_beta   90.00
_cell.angle_gamma   90.00
#
_symmetry.space_group_name_H-M   'P 1'
#
loop_
_entity.id
_entity.type
_entity.pdbx_description
1 polymer ?
#
loop_
_entity_poly.entity_id
_entity_poly.type
_entity_poly.pdbx_seq_one_letter_code
_entity_poly.pdbx_strand_id
1 'polypeptide(L)'
;MWSYVPMEQRIPADHPLRVMRPLVDAVLRELSPRFAELYSRVGRPSIAPEKLLRALLLQVLYTIRSERLLMEQLDYNLLFRWFVGLEMDDP
;
A
#
# COMPACT_ATOMS: atom_id res chain seq x y z
N MET A 1 15.18 -25.54 4.48
CA MET A 1 15.62 -24.27 5.09
C MET A 1 14.69 -23.19 4.55
N TRP A 2 13.88 -22.56 5.41
CA TRP A 2 12.98 -21.49 4.99
C TRP A 2 13.74 -20.16 5.15
N SER A 3 14.07 -19.48 4.05
CA SER A 3 14.66 -18.14 4.12
C SER A 3 13.54 -17.11 4.15
N TYR A 4 13.14 -16.67 5.34
CA TYR A 4 12.25 -15.52 5.47
C TYR A 4 13.08 -14.25 5.23
N VAL A 5 13.08 -13.77 3.99
CA VAL A 5 13.69 -12.49 3.63
C VAL A 5 12.57 -11.44 3.68
N PRO A 6 12.67 -10.43 4.56
CA PRO A 6 11.69 -9.36 4.64
C PRO A 6 11.45 -8.72 3.28
N MET A 7 10.20 -8.38 2.99
CA MET A 7 9.80 -7.78 1.71
C MET A 7 10.64 -6.54 1.37
N GLU A 8 10.89 -5.70 2.39
CA GLU A 8 11.77 -4.54 2.32
C GLU A 8 13.14 -4.86 1.71
N GLN A 9 13.79 -5.96 2.10
CA GLN A 9 15.12 -6.31 1.62
C GLN A 9 15.13 -6.75 0.15
N ARG A 10 13.97 -7.07 -0.42
CA ARG A 10 13.83 -7.44 -1.84
C ARG A 10 13.63 -6.22 -2.75
N ILE A 11 13.35 -5.04 -2.18
CA ILE A 11 13.16 -3.81 -2.94
C ILE A 11 14.50 -3.09 -3.11
N PRO A 12 14.94 -2.74 -4.33
CA PRO A 12 16.18 -2.01 -4.56
C PRO A 12 16.25 -0.73 -3.71
N ALA A 13 17.42 -0.46 -3.11
CA ALA A 13 17.63 0.67 -2.21
C ALA A 13 17.46 2.04 -2.88
N ASP A 14 17.71 2.10 -4.18
CA ASP A 14 17.60 3.27 -5.06
C ASP A 14 16.23 3.42 -5.74
N HIS A 15 15.27 2.52 -5.44
CA HIS A 15 13.97 2.56 -6.07
C HIS A 15 13.18 3.83 -5.64
N PRO A 16 12.60 4.62 -6.56
CA PRO A 16 11.94 5.90 -6.23
C PRO A 16 10.85 5.81 -5.16
N LEU A 17 10.08 4.72 -5.16
CA LEU A 17 9.03 4.50 -4.14
C LEU A 17 9.58 4.43 -2.71
N ARG A 18 10.87 4.13 -2.49
CA ARG A 18 11.50 4.22 -1.17
C ARG A 18 11.58 5.63 -0.63
N VAL A 19 11.85 6.59 -1.50
CA VAL A 19 11.88 8.01 -1.13
C VAL A 19 10.45 8.51 -0.92
N MET A 20 9.50 8.05 -1.73
CA MET A 20 8.11 8.49 -1.65
C MET A 20 7.37 7.93 -0.43
N ARG A 21 7.61 6.67 -0.06
CA ARG A 21 6.88 6.00 1.02
C ARG A 21 6.86 6.79 2.35
N PRO A 22 7.98 7.27 2.92
CA PRO A 22 7.95 8.03 4.16
C PRO A 22 7.21 9.37 4.02
N LEU A 23 7.25 10.02 2.85
CA LEU A 23 6.52 11.26 2.59
C LEU A 23 5.01 11.01 2.59
N VAL A 24 4.58 9.95 1.90
CA VAL A 24 3.18 9.53 1.86
C VAL A 24 2.72 9.12 3.27
N ASP A 25 3.53 8.39 4.01
CA ASP A 25 3.22 7.96 5.38
C ASP A 25 3.06 9.13 6.34
N ALA A 26 3.86 10.19 6.20
CA ALA A 26 3.72 11.41 7.00
C ALA A 26 2.37 12.08 6.72
N VAL A 27 2.02 12.29 5.45
CA VAL A 27 0.74 12.91 5.05
C VAL A 27 -0.45 12.07 5.51
N LEU A 28 -0.41 10.75 5.33
CA LEU A 28 -1.49 9.86 5.75
C LEU A 28 -1.66 9.86 7.28
N ARG A 29 -0.56 9.95 8.04
CA ARG A 29 -0.62 10.07 9.50
C ARG A 29 -1.31 11.35 9.95
N GLU A 30 -1.05 12.47 9.28
CA GLU A 30 -1.73 13.74 9.55
C GLU A 30 -3.23 13.69 9.24
N LEU A 31 -3.62 12.91 8.21
CA LEU A 31 -5.02 12.74 7.82
C LEU A 31 -5.77 11.69 8.66
N SER A 32 -5.05 10.78 9.33
CA SER A 32 -5.62 9.66 10.07
C SER A 32 -6.71 10.04 11.08
N PRO A 33 -6.60 11.14 11.88
CA PRO A 33 -7.68 11.56 12.77
C PRO A 33 -8.99 11.87 12.03
N ARG A 34 -8.91 12.50 10.86
CA ARG A 34 -10.09 12.80 10.02
C ARG A 34 -10.69 11.53 9.44
N PHE A 35 -9.85 10.56 9.05
CA PHE A 35 -10.35 9.27 8.58
C PHE A 35 -11.04 8.49 9.70
N ALA A 36 -10.53 8.55 10.93
CA ALA A 36 -11.13 7.90 12.08
C ALA A 36 -12.56 8.38 12.36
N GLU A 37 -12.87 9.65 12.06
CA GLU A 37 -14.24 10.19 12.16
C GLU A 37 -15.19 9.60 11.12
N LEU A 38 -14.69 9.20 9.95
CA LEU A 38 -15.47 8.61 8.86
C LEU A 38 -15.69 7.10 9.02
N TYR A 39 -14.89 6.45 9.89
CA TYR A 39 -15.01 5.03 10.13
C TYR A 39 -16.29 4.67 10.89
N SER A 40 -17.04 3.72 10.33
CA SER A 40 -18.16 3.14 11.05
C SER A 40 -17.67 2.44 12.32
N ARG A 41 -18.33 2.73 13.43
CA ARG A 41 -18.11 2.04 14.72
C ARG A 41 -18.73 0.64 14.76
N VAL A 42 -19.51 0.28 13.74
CA VAL A 42 -20.24 -0.99 13.61
C VAL A 42 -20.09 -1.56 12.19
N GLY A 43 -19.98 -2.89 12.07
CA GLY A 43 -19.87 -3.58 10.78
C GLY A 43 -18.52 -4.28 10.57
N ARG A 44 -18.31 -4.83 9.36
CA ARG A 44 -17.08 -5.54 9.01
C ARG A 44 -15.93 -4.54 8.89
N PRO A 45 -14.73 -4.86 9.42
CA PRO A 45 -13.53 -4.05 9.19
C PRO A 45 -13.33 -3.83 7.69
N SER A 46 -13.33 -2.55 7.29
CA SER A 46 -12.97 -2.18 5.92
C SER A 46 -11.46 -2.09 5.79
N ILE A 47 -10.95 -2.11 4.56
CA ILE A 47 -9.53 -1.85 4.30
C ILE A 47 -9.20 -0.44 4.84
N ALA A 48 -8.03 -0.31 5.48
CA ALA A 48 -7.52 0.96 5.98
C ALA A 48 -7.47 2.01 4.83
N PRO A 49 -7.90 3.27 5.01
CA PRO A 49 -7.98 4.22 3.90
C PRO A 49 -6.56 4.57 3.43
N GLU A 50 -5.56 4.47 4.32
CA GLU A 50 -4.16 4.63 3.98
C GLU A 50 -3.73 3.60 2.92
N LYS A 51 -4.14 2.33 3.04
CA LYS A 51 -3.82 1.30 2.04
C LYS A 51 -4.48 1.62 0.70
N LEU A 52 -5.75 2.04 0.72
CA LEU A 52 -6.47 2.43 -0.50
C LEU A 52 -5.79 3.63 -1.19
N LEU A 53 -5.46 4.68 -0.44
CA LEU A 53 -4.82 5.87 -1.00
C LEU A 53 -3.43 5.58 -1.57
N ARG A 54 -2.63 4.72 -0.92
CA ARG A 54 -1.35 4.26 -1.48
C ARG A 54 -1.55 3.48 -2.78
N ALA A 55 -2.57 2.63 -2.86
CA ALA A 55 -2.88 1.87 -4.07
C ALA A 55 -3.32 2.80 -5.23
N LEU A 56 -4.17 3.80 -4.95
CA LEU A 56 -4.55 4.82 -5.93
C LEU A 56 -3.35 5.67 -6.39
N LEU A 57 -2.40 5.95 -5.50
CA LEU A 57 -1.17 6.64 -5.88
C LEU A 57 -0.34 5.80 -6.87
N LEU A 58 -0.21 4.49 -6.64
CA LEU A 58 0.42 3.59 -7.62
C LEU A 58 -0.31 3.62 -8.97
N GLN A 59 -1.64 3.67 -8.95
CA GLN A 59 -2.44 3.76 -10.16
C GLN A 59 -2.08 4.98 -11.00
N VAL A 60 -1.92 6.14 -10.36
CA VAL A 60 -1.50 7.39 -11.03
C VAL A 60 -0.05 7.32 -11.49
N LEU A 61 0.88 6.93 -10.62
CA LEU A 61 2.32 6.92 -10.90
C LEU A 61 2.70 5.97 -12.03
N TYR A 62 2.03 4.82 -12.12
CA TYR A 62 2.31 3.79 -13.12
C TYR A 62 1.28 3.76 -14.25
N THR A 63 0.36 4.73 -14.30
CA THR A 63 -0.69 4.82 -15.34
C THR A 63 -1.48 3.51 -15.45
N ILE A 64 -1.81 2.89 -14.31
CA ILE A 64 -2.56 1.63 -14.28
C ILE A 64 -4.02 1.94 -14.65
N ARG A 65 -4.46 1.36 -15.76
CA ARG A 65 -5.67 1.80 -16.47
C ARG A 65 -7.00 1.45 -15.80
N SER A 66 -6.99 0.61 -14.76
CA SER A 66 -8.20 0.24 -14.02
C SER A 66 -7.88 -0.29 -12.63
N GLU A 67 -8.85 -0.19 -11.72
CA GLU A 67 -8.76 -0.79 -10.38
C GLU A 67 -8.62 -2.31 -10.46
N ARG A 68 -9.28 -2.96 -11.42
CA ARG A 68 -9.13 -4.41 -11.64
C ARG A 68 -7.68 -4.79 -11.95
N LEU A 69 -7.02 -4.03 -12.83
CA LEU A 69 -5.60 -4.26 -13.14
C LEU A 69 -4.70 -3.91 -11.96
N LEU A 70 -5.06 -2.89 -11.16
CA LEU A 70 -4.35 -2.58 -9.92
C LEU A 70 -4.41 -3.75 -8.93
N MET A 71 -5.58 -4.36 -8.75
CA MET A 71 -5.72 -5.53 -7.87
C MET A 71 -4.88 -6.70 -8.41
N GLU A 72 -4.93 -6.98 -9.71
CA GLU A 72 -4.06 -8.00 -10.33
C GLU A 72 -2.57 -7.70 -10.06
N GLN A 73 -2.14 -6.44 -10.21
CA GLN A 73 -0.76 -6.08 -9.87
C GLN A 73 -0.46 -6.29 -8.38
N LEU A 74 -1.39 -6.00 -7.47
CA LEU A 74 -1.20 -6.27 -6.05
C LEU A 74 -1.11 -7.76 -5.74
N ASP A 75 -1.67 -8.66 -6.56
CA ASP A 75 -1.57 -10.11 -6.33
C ASP A 75 -0.14 -10.65 -6.50
N TYR A 76 0.66 -10.08 -7.41
CA TYR A 76 2.00 -10.62 -7.73
C TYR A 76 3.14 -9.61 -7.64
N ASN A 77 2.88 -8.32 -7.68
CA ASN A 77 3.91 -7.29 -7.70
C ASN A 77 4.35 -6.96 -6.27
N LEU A 78 5.45 -7.57 -5.86
CA LEU A 78 5.99 -7.42 -4.52
C LEU A 78 6.29 -5.96 -4.14
N LEU A 79 6.79 -5.17 -5.09
CA LEU A 79 7.06 -3.74 -4.88
C LEU A 79 5.78 -2.97 -4.57
N PHE A 80 4.68 -3.28 -5.26
CA PHE A 80 3.42 -2.59 -5.06
C PHE A 80 2.79 -2.98 -3.73
N ARG A 81 2.81 -4.27 -3.38
CA ARG A 81 2.39 -4.74 -2.05
C ARG A 81 3.18 -4.06 -0.94
N TRP A 82 4.50 -4.01 -1.09
CA TRP A 82 5.41 -3.35 -0.16
C TRP A 82 5.04 -1.88 0.04
N PHE A 83 4.81 -1.16 -1.06
CA PHE A 83 4.46 0.26 -1.00
C PHE A 83 3.09 0.49 -0.35
N VAL A 84 2.08 -0.33 -0.67
CA VAL A 84 0.74 -0.25 -0.07
C VAL A 84 0.76 -0.63 1.41
N GLY A 85 1.71 -1.46 1.84
CA GLY A 85 1.76 -2.04 3.18
C GLY A 85 0.90 -3.30 3.30
N LEU A 86 0.87 -4.10 2.23
CA LEU A 86 0.34 -5.46 2.23
C LEU A 86 1.49 -6.43 2.55
N GLU A 87 1.21 -7.43 3.37
CA GLU A 87 2.13 -8.55 3.59
C GLU A 87 2.19 -9.45 2.35
N MET A 88 3.13 -10.39 2.29
CA MET A 88 3.22 -11.32 1.15
C MET A 88 1.95 -12.17 0.98
N ASP A 89 1.36 -12.57 2.10
CA ASP A 89 0.24 -13.51 2.15
C ASP A 89 -1.12 -12.83 2.42
N ASP A 90 -1.16 -11.50 2.48
CA ASP A 90 -2.43 -10.76 2.54
C ASP A 90 -3.28 -11.08 1.28
N PRO A 91 -4.61 -11.26 1.40
CA PRO A 91 -5.47 -11.47 0.24
C PRO A 91 -5.68 -10.20 -0.60
#